data_AF-A0A0L7KUG0-F1
#
_entry.id   AF-A0A0L7KUG0-F1
#
_cell.length_a   1.000
_cell.length_b   1.000
_cell.length_c   1.000
_cell.angle_alpha   90.00
_cell.angle_beta   90.00
_cell.angle_gamma   90.00
#
_symmetry.space_group_name_H-M   'P 1'
#
loop_
_entity.id
_entity.type
_entity.pdbx_description
1 polymer ?
#
loop_
_entity_poly.entity_id
_entity_poly.type
_entity_poly.pdbx_seq_one_letter_code
_entity_poly.pdbx_strand_id
1 'polypeptide(L)' 'MPLRSLFRYLANNEHLVQRLAESYPVRRAAQLAVSIFYRGKEKLHDIDPQKVNRLVTFLSKFRQNLKEGIEDAKRQLKK' A
#
# COMPACT_ATOMS: atom_id res chain seq x y z
N MET A 1 -12.06 -2.33 -14.28
CA MET A 1 -11.42 -2.13 -12.96
C MET A 1 -10.78 -0.75 -12.94
N PRO A 2 -11.36 0.24 -12.25
CA PRO A 2 -10.91 1.64 -12.30
C PRO A 2 -9.42 1.82 -11.95
N LEU A 3 -8.90 1.02 -11.03
CA LEU A 3 -7.47 0.96 -10.73
C LEU A 3 -6.60 0.61 -11.94
N ARG A 4 -7.00 -0.39 -12.74
CA ARG A 4 -6.28 -0.76 -13.96
C ARG A 4 -6.27 0.39 -14.97
N SER A 5 -7.38 1.11 -15.09
CA SER A 5 -7.47 2.29 -15.97
C SER A 5 -6.59 3.44 -15.47
N LEU A 6 -6.59 3.69 -14.15
CA LEU A 6 -5.73 4.70 -13.52
C LEU A 6 -4.24 4.37 -13.71
N PHE A 7 -3.83 3.12 -13.47
CA PHE A 7 -2.45 2.69 -13.67
C PHE A 7 -2.03 2.76 -15.14
N ARG A 8 -2.91 2.39 -16.08
CA ARG A 8 -2.64 2.59 -17.51
C ARG A 8 -2.49 4.07 -17.86
N TYR A 9 -3.36 4.92 -17.32
CA TYR A 9 -3.29 6.36 -17.54
C TYR A 9 -1.99 6.94 -17.00
N LEU A 10 -1.59 6.58 -15.78
CA LEU A 10 -0.31 6.99 -15.20
C LEU A 10 0.87 6.46 -16.03
N ALA A 11 0.91 5.15 -16.33
CA ALA A 11 2.00 4.54 -17.08
C ALA A 11 2.16 5.06 -18.51
N ASN A 12 1.06 5.47 -19.15
CA ASN A 12 1.09 6.08 -20.50
C ASN A 12 1.50 7.56 -20.48
N ASN A 13 1.62 8.18 -19.30
CA ASN A 13 2.02 9.57 -19.15
C ASN A 13 3.30 9.65 -18.30
N GLU A 14 4.44 9.42 -18.95
CA GLU A 14 5.77 9.42 -18.31
C GLU A 14 6.03 10.69 -17.49
N HIS A 15 5.67 11.86 -18.03
CA HIS A 15 5.81 13.15 -17.34
C HIS A 15 5.06 13.24 -16.01
N LEU A 16 3.84 12.67 -15.94
CA LEU A 16 3.06 12.66 -14.71
C LEU A 16 3.67 11.73 -13.67
N VAL A 17 4.12 10.56 -14.10
CA VAL A 17 4.80 9.59 -13.22
C VAL A 17 6.11 10.16 -12.70
N GLN A 18 6.86 10.87 -13.53
CA GLN A 18 8.13 11.49 -13.15
C GLN A 18 7.91 12.57 -12.08
N ARG A 19 6.95 13.49 -12.28
CA ARG A 19 6.58 14.48 -11.26
C ARG A 19 6.05 13.84 -9.98
N LEU A 20 5.29 12.75 -10.10
CA LEU A 20 4.78 12.01 -8.96
C LEU A 20 5.94 11.36 -8.18
N ALA A 21 6.91 10.75 -8.85
CA ALA A 21 8.10 10.16 -8.24
C ALA A 21 9.02 11.21 -7.58
N GLU A 22 9.10 12.39 -8.18
CA GLU A 22 9.85 13.52 -7.63
C GLU A 22 9.20 14.11 -6.38
N SER A 23 7.90 13.90 -6.18
CA SER A 23 7.18 14.41 -5.02
C SER A 23 7.71 13.81 -3.70
N TYR A 24 7.83 14.67 -2.67
CA TYR A 24 8.29 14.28 -1.34
C TYR A 24 7.55 13.07 -0.73
N PRO A 25 6.20 12.99 -0.76
CA PRO A 25 5.50 11.85 -0.16
C PRO A 25 5.81 10.53 -0.87
N VAL A 26 5.91 10.54 -2.21
CA VAL A 26 6.21 9.33 -2.99
C VAL A 26 7.65 8.90 -2.79
N ARG A 27 8.58 9.86 -2.76
CA ARG A 27 9.98 9.60 -2.43
C ARG A 27 10.13 8.97 -1.05
N ARG A 28 9.43 9.50 -0.04
CA ARG A 28 9.46 8.97 1.33
C ARG A 28 8.84 7.57 1.39
N ALA A 29 7.73 7.34 0.69
CA ALA A 29 7.09 6.04 0.59
C ALA A 29 8.03 5.01 -0.08
N ALA A 30 8.73 5.40 -1.15
CA ALA A 30 9.71 4.56 -1.83
C ALA A 30 10.87 4.21 -0.90
N GLN A 31 11.45 5.18 -0.19
CA GLN A 31 12.50 4.95 0.80
C GLN A 31 12.06 3.96 1.88
N LEU A 32 10.83 4.12 2.40
CA LEU A 32 10.26 3.19 3.38
C LEU A 32 10.07 1.79 2.78
N ALA A 33 9.48 1.68 1.60
CA ALA A 33 9.26 0.40 0.93
C ALA A 33 10.58 -0.34 0.67
N VAL A 34 11.59 0.37 0.16
CA VAL A 34 12.94 -0.17 -0.05
C VAL A 34 13.55 -0.63 1.28
N SER A 35 13.45 0.20 2.34
CA SER A 35 13.98 -0.17 3.65
C SER A 35 13.31 -1.43 4.22
N ILE A 36 11.99 -1.56 4.04
CA ILE A 36 11.22 -2.73 4.47
C ILE A 36 11.60 -3.94 3.62
N PHE A 37 11.78 -3.79 2.32
CA PHE A 37 12.14 -4.87 1.41
C PHE A 37 13.52 -5.45 1.72
N TYR A 38 14.54 -4.60 1.87
CA TYR A 38 15.90 -5.06 2.17
C TYR A 38 16.01 -5.63 3.59
N ARG A 39 15.48 -4.93 4.60
CA ARG A 39 15.45 -5.46 5.98
C ARG A 39 14.58 -6.71 6.10
N GLY A 40 13.53 -6.79 5.28
CA GLY A 40 12.66 -7.95 5.18
C GLY A 40 13.39 -9.14 4.56
N LYS A 41 14.17 -8.93 3.51
CA LYS A 41 15.03 -9.97 2.89
C LYS A 41 16.09 -10.51 3.84
N GLU A 42 16.75 -9.64 4.61
CA GLU A 42 17.70 -10.09 5.63
C GLU A 42 17.01 -10.89 6.74
N LYS A 43 15.84 -10.44 7.18
CA LYS A 43 15.06 -11.14 8.21
C LYS A 43 14.34 -12.39 7.71
N LEU A 44 14.14 -12.53 6.39
CA LEU A 44 13.48 -13.67 5.74
C LEU A 44 14.23 -14.99 5.95
N HIS A 45 15.55 -14.94 6.17
CA HIS A 45 16.33 -16.13 6.54
C HIS A 45 16.03 -16.64 7.96
N ASP A 46 15.57 -15.78 8.88
CA ASP A 46 15.27 -16.08 10.29
C ASP A 46 13.79 -15.81 10.64
N ILE A 47 12.87 -16.00 9.68
CA ILE A 47 11.45 -15.74 9.97
C ILE A 47 10.90 -16.77 10.94
N ASP A 48 10.77 -16.32 12.18
CA ASP A 48 9.98 -16.95 13.21
C ASP A 48 8.49 -17.01 12.76
N PRO A 49 7.89 -18.21 12.63
CA PRO A 49 6.51 -18.39 12.19
C PRO A 49 5.50 -17.62 13.05
N GLN A 50 5.86 -17.31 14.30
CA GLN A 50 4.99 -16.54 15.19
C GLN A 50 4.84 -15.07 14.76
N LYS A 51 5.85 -14.46 14.12
CA LYS A 51 5.77 -13.08 13.62
C LYS A 51 4.90 -12.99 12.36
N VAL A 52 4.96 -14.01 11.50
CA VAL A 52 4.11 -14.10 10.30
C VAL A 52 2.64 -14.20 10.70
N ASN A 53 2.31 -15.06 11.66
CA ASN A 53 0.92 -15.22 12.12
C ASN A 53 0.35 -13.93 12.74
N ARG A 54 1.18 -13.14 13.43
CA ARG A 54 0.78 -11.81 13.94
C ARG A 54 0.54 -10.82 12.80
N LEU A 55 1.41 -10.80 11.78
CA LEU A 55 1.25 -9.97 10.58
C LEU A 55 -0.02 -10.31 9.80
N VAL A 56 -0.29 -11.60 9.59
CA VAL A 56 -1.50 -12.07 8.90
C VAL A 56 -2.76 -11.66 9.67
N THR A 57 -2.77 -11.86 10.99
CA THR A 57 -3.89 -11.44 11.85
C THR A 57 -4.09 -9.92 11.86
N PHE A 58 -3.00 -9.14 11.79
CA PHE A 58 -3.08 -7.70 11.68
C PHE A 58 -3.67 -7.29 10.32
N LEU A 59 -3.19 -7.88 9.23
CA LEU A 59 -3.67 -7.57 7.87
C LEU A 59 -5.14 -7.93 7.68
N SER A 60 -5.61 -9.04 8.27
CA SER A 60 -7.03 -9.42 8.21
C SER A 60 -7.91 -8.40 8.93
N LYS A 61 -7.52 -7.98 10.14
CA LYS A 61 -8.22 -6.93 10.90
C LYS A 61 -8.18 -5.58 10.19
N PHE A 62 -7.03 -5.19 9.64
CA PHE A 62 -6.88 -3.95 8.88
C PHE A 62 -7.78 -3.93 7.65
N ARG A 63 -7.83 -5.03 6.90
CA ARG A 63 -8.73 -5.18 5.75
C ARG A 63 -10.19 -5.06 6.14
N GLN A 64 -10.58 -5.65 7.27
CA GLN A 64 -11.95 -5.55 7.77
C GLN A 64 -12.31 -4.12 8.15
N ASN A 65 -11.47 -3.45 8.95
CA ASN A 65 -11.67 -2.05 9.35
C ASN A 65 -11.70 -1.09 8.15
N LEU A 66 -10.85 -1.30 7.14
CA LEU A 66 -10.87 -0.49 5.91
C LEU A 66 -12.18 -0.70 5.13
N LYS A 67 -12.67 -1.94 5.04
CA LYS A 67 -13.92 -2.23 4.35
C LYS A 67 -15.08 -1.52 5.05
N GLU A 68 -15.15 -1.61 6.37
CA GLU A 68 -16.17 -0.96 7.20
C GLU A 68 -16.08 0.57 7.08
N GLY A 69 -14.88 1.17 7.21
CA GLY A 69 -14.68 2.61 7.08
C GLY A 69 -15.03 3.16 5.67
N ILE A 70 -14.75 2.41 4.60
CA ILE A 70 -15.14 2.80 3.24
C ILE A 70 -16.66 2.70 3.06
N GLU A 71 -17.30 1.66 3.60
CA GLU A 71 -18.75 1.51 3.56
C GLU A 71 -19.47 2.63 4.34
N ASP A 72 -18.96 3.01 5.50
CA ASP A 72 -19.50 4.11 6.30
C ASP A 72 -19.29 5.47 5.65
N ALA A 73 -18.10 5.74 5.08
CA ALA A 73 -17.85 6.95 4.30
C ALA A 73 -18.80 7.04 3.09
N LYS A 74 -19.07 5.93 2.41
CA LYS A 74 -20.02 5.86 1.30
C LYS A 74 -21.46 6.14 1.74
N ARG A 75 -21.84 5.74 2.97
CA ARG A 75 -23.16 6.06 3.54
C ARG A 75 -23.28 7.54 3.91
N GLN A 76 -22.22 8.14 4.44
CA GLN A 76 -22.18 9.58 4.75
C GLN A 76 -22.22 10.45 3.49
N LEU A 77 -21.56 10.04 2.40
CA LEU A 77 -21.58 10.75 1.12
C LEU A 77 -22.88 10.59 0.31
N LYS A 78 -23.74 9.62 0.68
CA LYS A 78 -25.05 9.40 0.05
C LYS A 78 -26.21 10.12 0.75
N LYS A 79 -25.97 10.70 1.93
CA LYS A 79 -26.88 11.65 2.59
C LYS A 79 -26.60 13.05 2.06
#